data_AF-A0A1F6SEU2-F1
#
_entry.id   AF-A0A1F6SEU2-F1
#
_cell.length_a   1.000
_cell.length_b   1.000
_cell.length_c   1.000
_cell.angle_alpha   90.00
_cell.angle_beta   90.00
_cell.angle_gamma   90.00
#
_symmetry.space_group_name_H-M   'P 1'
#
loop_
_entity.id
_entity.type
_entity.pdbx_description
1 polymer ?
#
loop_
_entity_poly.entity_id
_entity_poly.type
_entity_poly.pdbx_seq_one_letter_code
_entity_poly.pdbx_strand_id
1 'polypeptide(L)'
;MRKSSGYTRGQHLVEFALILPIIVIILLILIEYGYAIVARNTLAEAVKMCIPKLSEIAYMPGDATSKVTRIENELTWNLQNYFKAHNMMYDGTLEVNIVKDLASQVSIINVTYRYFPAFTLPRILTGDIIPNEIVLHSAQAVNSSLLVPNTYWAYLKTQDMYVFNESTSILDPDAKFVTSQ
;
A
#
# COMPACT_ATOMS: atom_id res chain seq x y z
N MET A 1 -64.84 -4.27 -33.73
CA MET A 1 -63.65 -4.84 -33.06
C MET A 1 -62.66 -3.73 -32.76
N ARG A 2 -62.72 -3.10 -31.58
CA ARG A 2 -61.89 -1.94 -31.22
C ARG A 2 -60.75 -2.37 -30.28
N LYS A 3 -59.53 -2.20 -30.78
CA LYS A 3 -58.23 -2.00 -30.09
C LYS A 3 -58.17 -2.37 -28.59
N SER A 4 -57.76 -3.60 -28.27
CA SER A 4 -57.23 -3.97 -26.95
C SER A 4 -55.69 -3.85 -26.85
N SER A 5 -55.01 -3.42 -27.93
CA SER A 5 -53.54 -3.44 -28.00
C SER A 5 -52.80 -2.39 -27.15
N GLY A 6 -53.52 -1.45 -26.54
CA GLY A 6 -52.94 -0.41 -25.68
C GLY A 6 -52.70 -0.90 -24.25
N TYR A 7 -53.60 -1.75 -23.74
CA TYR A 7 -53.55 -2.27 -22.37
C TYR A 7 -52.36 -3.21 -22.16
N THR A 8 -52.09 -4.07 -23.15
CA THR A 8 -50.97 -5.01 -23.12
C THR A 8 -49.61 -4.31 -23.20
N ARG A 9 -49.50 -3.23 -23.98
CA ARG A 9 -48.24 -2.45 -24.08
C ARG A 9 -47.94 -1.62 -22.84
N GLY A 10 -48.97 -1.03 -22.20
CA GLY A 10 -48.80 -0.28 -20.95
C GLY A 10 -48.43 -1.17 -19.78
N GLN A 11 -49.03 -2.36 -19.69
CA GLN A 11 -48.75 -3.34 -18.63
C GLN A 11 -47.28 -3.81 -18.67
N HIS A 12 -46.75 -4.13 -19.85
CA HIS A 12 -45.34 -4.54 -19.98
C HIS A 12 -44.36 -3.43 -19.56
N LEU A 13 -44.72 -2.16 -19.80
CA LEU A 13 -43.91 -1.02 -19.39
C LEU A 13 -43.90 -0.85 -17.86
N VAL A 14 -45.04 -1.08 -17.20
CA VAL A 14 -45.15 -1.07 -15.74
C VAL A 14 -44.38 -2.24 -15.11
N GLU A 15 -44.51 -3.44 -15.68
CA GLU A 15 -43.75 -4.63 -15.24
C GLU A 15 -42.24 -4.41 -15.39
N PHE A 16 -41.80 -3.78 -16.48
CA PHE A 16 -40.40 -3.41 -16.68
C PHE A 16 -39.94 -2.32 -15.69
N ALA A 17 -40.76 -1.31 -15.44
CA ALA A 17 -40.44 -0.26 -14.47
C ALA A 17 -40.29 -0.80 -13.05
N LEU A 18 -41.01 -1.87 -12.70
CA LEU A 18 -40.89 -2.55 -11.40
C LEU A 18 -39.61 -3.37 -11.28
N ILE A 19 -39.13 -3.99 -12.37
CA ILE A 19 -37.91 -4.82 -12.33
C ILE A 19 -36.63 -4.01 -12.50
N LEU A 20 -36.69 -2.86 -13.17
CA LEU A 20 -35.53 -2.01 -13.47
C LEU A 20 -34.72 -1.60 -12.23
N PRO A 21 -35.31 -1.19 -11.09
CA PRO A 21 -34.57 -0.88 -9.88
C PRO A 21 -33.72 -2.07 -9.37
N ILE A 22 -34.26 -3.30 -9.45
CA ILE A 22 -33.55 -4.51 -9.03
C ILE A 22 -32.34 -4.74 -9.94
N ILE A 23 -32.52 -4.60 -11.26
CA ILE A 23 -31.44 -4.73 -12.23
C ILE A 23 -30.34 -3.70 -11.96
N VAL A 24 -30.72 -2.44 -11.69
CA VAL A 24 -29.77 -1.37 -11.37
C VAL A 24 -28.98 -1.68 -10.09
N ILE A 25 -29.63 -2.18 -9.04
CA ILE A 25 -28.95 -2.58 -7.80
C ILE A 25 -27.91 -3.67 -8.07
N ILE A 26 -28.29 -4.71 -8.83
CA ILE A 26 -27.36 -5.80 -9.20
C ILE A 26 -26.17 -5.24 -9.99
N LEU A 27 -26.40 -4.35 -10.95
CA LEU A 27 -25.33 -3.72 -11.72
C LEU A 27 -24.39 -2.90 -10.83
N LEU A 28 -24.92 -2.11 -9.90
CA LEU A 28 -24.11 -1.33 -8.97
C LEU A 28 -23.25 -2.25 -8.07
N ILE A 29 -23.81 -3.35 -7.58
CA ILE A 29 -23.06 -4.36 -6.81
C ILE A 29 -21.90 -4.92 -7.65
N LEU A 30 -22.16 -5.31 -8.90
CA LEU A 30 -21.13 -5.86 -9.79
C LEU A 30 -20.01 -4.84 -10.09
N ILE A 31 -20.38 -3.58 -10.33
CA ILE A 31 -19.42 -2.49 -10.55
C ILE A 31 -18.53 -2.30 -9.31
N GLU A 32 -19.13 -2.27 -8.11
CA GLU A 32 -18.42 -2.09 -6.85
C GLU A 32 -17.38 -3.19 -6.61
N TYR A 33 -17.77 -4.46 -6.78
CA TYR A 33 -16.83 -5.58 -6.67
C TYR A 33 -15.74 -5.54 -7.75
N GLY A 34 -16.08 -5.07 -8.96
CA GLY A 34 -15.10 -4.84 -10.03
C GLY A 34 -14.03 -3.82 -9.60
N TYR A 35 -14.44 -2.68 -9.02
CA TYR A 35 -13.51 -1.69 -8.49
C TYR A 35 -12.68 -2.23 -7.33
N ALA A 36 -13.26 -3.00 -6.41
CA ALA A 36 -12.53 -3.62 -5.30
C ALA A 36 -11.43 -4.58 -5.79
N ILE A 37 -11.71 -5.36 -6.85
CA ILE A 37 -10.71 -6.25 -7.48
C ILE A 37 -9.58 -5.44 -8.11
N VAL A 38 -9.91 -4.37 -8.85
CA VAL A 38 -8.89 -3.48 -9.43
C VAL A 38 -8.04 -2.86 -8.32
N ALA A 39 -8.65 -2.35 -7.26
CA ALA A 39 -7.94 -1.79 -6.10
C ALA A 39 -6.99 -2.81 -5.47
N ARG A 40 -7.39 -4.09 -5.34
CA ARG A 40 -6.55 -5.17 -4.83
C ARG A 40 -5.34 -5.43 -5.72
N ASN A 41 -5.53 -5.47 -7.03
CA ASN A 41 -4.43 -5.68 -7.98
C ASN A 41 -3.45 -4.50 -7.96
N THR A 42 -3.99 -3.27 -7.99
CA THR A 42 -3.18 -2.06 -7.91
C THR A 42 -2.40 -1.98 -6.60
N LEU A 43 -3.00 -2.37 -5.46
CA LEU A 43 -2.28 -2.51 -4.18
C LEU A 43 -1.12 -3.51 -4.30
N ALA A 44 -1.36 -4.70 -4.84
CA ALA A 44 -0.34 -5.72 -4.98
C ALA A 44 0.83 -5.27 -5.87
N GLU A 45 0.54 -4.54 -6.94
CA GLU A 45 1.54 -3.95 -7.83
C GLU A 45 2.30 -2.80 -7.17
N ALA A 46 1.60 -1.93 -6.45
CA ALA A 46 2.19 -0.81 -5.71
C ALA A 46 3.23 -1.32 -4.72
N VAL A 47 2.89 -2.34 -3.92
CA VAL A 47 3.80 -2.94 -2.95
C VAL A 47 5.04 -3.52 -3.65
N LYS A 48 4.87 -4.24 -4.76
CA LYS A 48 6.00 -4.79 -5.54
C LYS A 48 6.93 -3.70 -6.07
N MET A 49 6.40 -2.56 -6.52
CA MET A 49 7.21 -1.46 -7.05
C MET A 49 7.88 -0.61 -5.96
N CYS A 50 7.32 -0.57 -4.76
CA CYS A 50 7.88 0.21 -3.65
C CYS A 50 9.05 -0.52 -2.95
N ILE A 51 9.06 -1.85 -2.93
CA ILE A 51 10.08 -2.65 -2.24
C ILE A 51 11.51 -2.39 -2.75
N PRO A 52 11.79 -2.35 -4.07
CA PRO A 52 13.14 -2.08 -4.56
C PRO A 52 13.71 -0.74 -4.07
N LYS A 53 12.87 0.29 -3.89
CA LYS A 53 13.28 1.60 -3.38
C LYS A 53 13.78 1.54 -1.93
N LEU A 54 13.42 0.52 -1.17
CA LEU A 54 13.94 0.32 0.18
C LEU A 54 15.44 0.08 0.23
N SER A 55 16.03 -0.41 -0.87
CA SER A 55 17.48 -0.57 -0.96
C SER A 55 18.24 0.75 -0.81
N GLU A 56 17.63 1.89 -1.15
CA GLU A 56 18.21 3.22 -0.98
C GLU A 56 18.36 3.59 0.52
N ILE A 57 17.49 3.04 1.38
CA ILE A 57 17.47 3.29 2.83
C ILE A 57 18.22 2.19 3.60
N ALA A 58 18.64 1.12 2.91
CA ALA A 58 19.33 0.00 3.53
C ALA A 58 20.62 0.40 4.26
N TYR A 59 21.28 1.48 3.84
CA TYR A 59 22.55 1.93 4.40
C TYR A 59 22.45 2.95 5.52
N MET A 60 21.23 3.28 5.98
CA MET A 60 21.03 4.27 7.04
C MET A 60 21.70 3.83 8.36
N PRO A 61 22.51 4.69 9.01
CA PRO A 61 23.02 4.45 10.35
C PRO A 61 21.90 4.60 11.39
N GLY A 62 21.98 3.87 12.51
CA GLY A 62 21.03 3.99 13.63
C GLY A 62 20.68 2.68 14.31
N ASP A 63 19.59 2.68 15.07
CA ASP A 63 19.03 1.49 15.72
C ASP A 63 18.02 0.76 14.81
N ALA A 64 17.75 -0.50 15.12
CA ALA A 64 16.84 -1.33 14.32
C ALA A 64 15.41 -0.78 14.33
N THR A 65 14.97 -0.23 15.46
CA THR A 65 13.62 0.30 15.63
C THR A 65 13.38 1.53 14.76
N SER A 66 14.24 2.55 14.82
CA SER A 66 14.06 3.76 14.01
C SER A 66 14.17 3.47 12.52
N LYS A 67 14.99 2.48 12.13
CA LYS A 67 15.10 2.04 10.74
C LYS A 67 13.80 1.41 10.25
N VAL A 68 13.17 0.53 11.03
CA VAL A 68 11.86 -0.06 10.69
C VAL A 68 10.81 1.03 10.55
N THR A 69 10.69 1.95 11.52
CA THR A 69 9.73 3.06 11.47
C THR A 69 9.96 3.95 10.25
N ARG A 70 11.23 4.22 9.89
CA ARG A 70 11.56 5.00 8.69
C ARG A 70 11.13 4.29 7.41
N ILE A 71 11.36 2.99 7.32
CA ILE A 71 10.95 2.16 6.17
C ILE A 71 9.42 2.13 6.05
N GLU A 72 8.68 1.98 7.16
CA GLU A 72 7.22 2.03 7.17
C GLU A 72 6.69 3.37 6.66
N ASN A 73 7.28 4.47 7.13
CA ASN A 73 6.92 5.82 6.66
C ASN A 73 7.21 6.02 5.17
N GLU A 74 8.37 5.56 4.69
CA GLU A 74 8.75 5.69 3.29
C GLU A 74 7.86 4.84 2.37
N LEU A 75 7.53 3.61 2.79
CA LEU A 75 6.57 2.77 2.07
C LEU A 75 5.21 3.42 2.02
N THR A 76 4.73 3.93 3.15
CA THR A 76 3.43 4.62 3.24
C THR A 76 3.40 5.81 2.27
N TRP A 77 4.44 6.63 2.26
CA TRP A 77 4.55 7.77 1.33
C TRP A 77 4.57 7.35 -0.14
N ASN A 78 5.38 6.34 -0.49
CA ASN A 78 5.46 5.87 -1.87
C ASN A 78 4.17 5.21 -2.35
N LEU A 79 3.52 4.43 -1.49
CA LEU A 79 2.22 3.80 -1.79
C LEU A 79 1.13 4.84 -1.99
N GLN A 80 1.08 5.88 -1.14
CA GLN A 80 0.15 7.00 -1.32
C GLN A 80 0.36 7.72 -2.66
N ASN A 81 1.61 7.96 -3.05
CA ASN A 81 1.91 8.57 -4.34
C ASN A 81 1.52 7.66 -5.50
N TYR A 82 1.74 6.36 -5.37
CA TYR A 82 1.32 5.38 -6.37
C TYR A 82 -0.21 5.35 -6.51
N PHE A 83 -0.95 5.38 -5.40
CA PHE A 83 -2.41 5.43 -5.40
C PHE A 83 -2.95 6.70 -6.06
N LYS A 84 -2.37 7.86 -5.76
CA LYS A 84 -2.71 9.12 -6.43
C LYS A 84 -2.49 9.04 -7.94
N ALA A 85 -1.38 8.47 -8.38
CA ALA A 85 -1.08 8.31 -9.81
C ALA A 85 -2.06 7.37 -10.53
N HIS A 86 -2.63 6.40 -9.81
CA HIS A 86 -3.57 5.39 -10.36
C HIS A 86 -5.04 5.70 -10.05
N ASN A 87 -5.35 6.93 -9.61
CA ASN A 87 -6.71 7.37 -9.24
C ASN A 87 -7.41 6.45 -8.23
N MET A 88 -6.64 5.85 -7.32
CA MET A 88 -7.20 5.13 -6.19
C MET A 88 -7.60 6.14 -5.11
N MET A 89 -8.85 6.03 -4.64
CA MET A 89 -9.35 6.86 -3.55
C MET A 89 -8.59 6.53 -2.26
N TYR A 90 -7.98 7.52 -1.62
CA TYR A 90 -7.21 7.33 -0.39
C TYR A 90 -7.70 8.30 0.67
N ASP A 91 -8.29 7.79 1.76
CA ASP A 91 -8.80 8.57 2.89
C ASP A 91 -8.04 8.25 4.20
N GLY A 92 -6.73 8.00 4.10
CA GLY A 92 -5.89 7.79 5.30
C GLY A 92 -5.86 6.35 5.85
N THR A 93 -6.40 5.37 5.13
CA THR A 93 -6.60 3.99 5.64
C THR A 93 -5.53 2.97 5.24
N LEU A 94 -4.34 3.42 4.86
CA LEU A 94 -3.21 2.55 4.52
C LEU A 94 -2.41 2.28 5.78
N GLU A 95 -2.25 1.01 6.11
CA GLU A 95 -1.42 0.54 7.20
C GLU A 95 -0.31 -0.35 6.63
N VAL A 96 0.94 -0.03 6.97
CA VAL A 96 2.11 -0.82 6.62
C VAL A 96 2.68 -1.39 7.91
N ASN A 97 2.85 -2.70 7.97
CA ASN A 97 3.40 -3.41 9.12
C ASN A 97 4.52 -4.35 8.64
N ILE A 98 5.68 -4.25 9.27
CA ILE A 98 6.82 -5.11 8.95
C ILE A 98 6.99 -6.15 10.04
N VAL A 99 6.76 -7.42 9.69
CA VAL A 99 6.99 -8.55 10.59
C VAL A 99 8.35 -9.16 10.27
N LYS A 100 9.26 -9.07 11.22
CA LYS A 100 10.58 -9.72 11.15
C LYS A 100 10.53 -11.05 11.90
N ASP A 101 10.91 -12.12 11.20
CA ASP A 101 11.26 -13.37 11.86
C ASP A 101 12.75 -13.31 12.25
N LEU A 102 13.04 -13.48 13.53
CA LEU A 102 14.41 -13.43 14.07
C LEU A 102 15.23 -14.67 13.69
N ALA A 103 14.58 -15.77 13.33
CA ALA A 103 15.24 -17.01 12.93
C ALA A 103 15.51 -17.09 11.41
N SER A 104 14.90 -16.21 10.62
CA SER A 104 14.93 -16.26 9.16
C SER A 104 15.65 -15.05 8.55
N GLN A 105 16.29 -15.25 7.39
CA GLN A 105 16.80 -14.15 6.55
C GLN A 105 15.69 -13.45 5.76
N VAL A 106 14.42 -13.80 6.02
CA VAL A 106 13.25 -13.25 5.36
C VAL A 106 12.44 -12.43 6.36
N SER A 107 11.99 -11.26 5.91
CA SER A 107 11.00 -10.44 6.61
C SER A 107 9.80 -10.25 5.71
N ILE A 108 8.63 -10.06 6.31
CA ILE A 108 7.37 -9.92 5.57
C ILE A 108 6.88 -8.49 5.75
N ILE A 109 6.68 -7.80 4.64
CA ILE A 109 6.00 -6.51 4.61
C ILE A 109 4.53 -6.80 4.33
N ASN A 110 3.69 -6.51 5.32
CA ASN A 110 2.25 -6.58 5.21
C ASN A 110 1.70 -5.17 4.99
N VAL A 111 0.90 -5.02 3.94
CA VAL A 111 0.21 -3.77 3.63
C VAL A 111 -1.28 -4.05 3.64
N THR A 112 -1.99 -3.30 4.47
CA THR A 112 -3.43 -3.34 4.60
C THR A 112 -3.99 -2.02 4.10
N TYR A 113 -4.98 -2.08 3.23
CA TYR A 113 -5.67 -0.92 2.72
C TYR A 113 -7.18 -1.15 2.84
N ARG A 114 -7.88 -0.21 3.47
CA ARG A 114 -9.35 -0.28 3.61
C ARG A 114 -9.97 0.51 2.47
N TYR A 115 -10.67 -0.22 1.59
CA TYR A 115 -11.43 0.33 0.49
C TYR A 115 -12.85 0.65 0.96
N PHE A 116 -13.31 1.88 0.73
CA PHE A 116 -14.69 2.28 1.00
C PHE A 116 -15.51 2.24 -0.28
N PRO A 117 -16.61 1.47 -0.30
CA PRO A 117 -17.47 1.41 -1.46
C PRO A 117 -18.01 2.78 -1.88
N ALA A 118 -18.00 3.06 -3.18
CA ALA A 118 -18.47 4.34 -3.71
C ALA A 118 -20.00 4.43 -3.69
N PHE A 119 -20.70 3.31 -3.89
CA PHE A 119 -22.16 3.26 -3.93
C PHE A 119 -22.74 2.80 -2.58
N THR A 120 -23.31 3.74 -1.84
CA THR A 120 -24.02 3.46 -0.56
C THR A 120 -25.49 3.08 -0.77
N LEU A 121 -26.04 3.34 -1.95
CA LEU A 121 -27.46 3.13 -2.28
C LEU A 121 -27.85 1.64 -2.29
N PRO A 122 -27.08 0.73 -2.91
CA PRO A 122 -27.30 -0.70 -2.75
C PRO A 122 -27.31 -1.12 -1.29
N ARG A 123 -26.37 -0.63 -0.46
CA ARG A 123 -26.31 -0.92 0.98
C ARG A 123 -27.58 -0.49 1.72
N ILE A 124 -28.10 0.71 1.46
CA ILE A 124 -29.35 1.19 2.09
C ILE A 124 -30.53 0.29 1.74
N LEU A 125 -30.56 -0.24 0.52
CA LEU A 125 -31.70 -1.02 0.00
C LEU A 125 -31.60 -2.52 0.27
N THR A 126 -30.38 -3.06 0.37
CA THR A 126 -30.14 -4.51 0.52
C THR A 126 -29.51 -4.90 1.85
N GLY A 127 -29.21 -3.95 2.73
CA GLY A 127 -28.52 -4.19 3.99
C GLY A 127 -27.07 -4.63 3.80
N ASP A 128 -26.64 -5.66 4.55
CA ASP A 128 -25.24 -6.10 4.70
C ASP A 128 -24.60 -6.78 3.47
N ILE A 129 -25.25 -6.79 2.31
CA ILE A 129 -24.70 -7.42 1.08
C ILE A 129 -23.40 -6.73 0.63
N ILE A 130 -23.29 -5.42 0.86
CA ILE A 130 -22.06 -4.66 0.65
C ILE A 130 -21.56 -4.20 2.02
N PRO A 131 -20.37 -4.66 2.47
CA PRO A 131 -19.82 -4.24 3.75
C PRO A 131 -19.45 -2.76 3.71
N ASN A 132 -19.39 -2.12 4.90
CA ASN A 132 -19.02 -0.70 5.01
C ASN A 132 -17.59 -0.41 4.54
N GLU A 133 -16.72 -1.40 4.66
CA GLU A 133 -15.34 -1.37 4.21
C GLU A 133 -14.96 -2.75 3.66
N ILE A 134 -14.14 -2.76 2.61
CA ILE A 134 -13.50 -3.96 2.09
C ILE A 134 -12.03 -3.86 2.45
N VAL A 135 -11.57 -4.74 3.33
CA VAL A 135 -10.17 -4.77 3.75
C VAL A 135 -9.35 -5.56 2.73
N LEU A 136 -8.40 -4.88 2.11
CA LEU A 136 -7.49 -5.46 1.11
C LEU A 136 -6.12 -5.66 1.74
N HIS A 137 -5.56 -6.85 1.56
CA HIS A 137 -4.24 -7.21 2.07
C HIS A 137 -3.30 -7.57 0.92
N SER A 138 -2.07 -7.09 1.02
CA SER A 138 -0.95 -7.51 0.17
C SER A 138 0.26 -7.75 1.05
N ALA A 139 0.90 -8.90 0.87
CA ALA A 139 2.12 -9.27 1.59
C ALA A 139 3.24 -9.55 0.59
N GLN A 140 4.45 -9.15 0.94
CA GLN A 140 5.65 -9.43 0.16
C GLN A 140 6.81 -9.80 1.08
N ALA A 141 7.55 -10.83 0.67
CA ALA A 141 8.76 -11.25 1.34
C ALA A 141 9.94 -10.38 0.89
N VAL A 142 10.72 -9.90 1.84
CA VAL A 142 11.94 -9.12 1.63
C VAL A 142 13.10 -9.70 2.42
N ASN A 143 14.33 -9.42 2.00
CA ASN A 143 15.51 -9.82 2.75
C ASN A 143 15.57 -9.05 4.08
N SER A 144 15.72 -9.76 5.20
CA SER A 144 15.77 -9.16 6.53
C SER A 144 17.01 -8.27 6.73
N SER A 145 18.06 -8.45 5.90
CA SER A 145 19.24 -7.58 5.89
C SER A 145 18.90 -6.11 5.56
N LEU A 146 17.85 -5.86 4.77
CA LEU A 146 17.38 -4.50 4.48
C LEU A 146 16.91 -3.78 5.75
N LEU A 147 16.44 -4.53 6.76
CA LEU A 147 15.95 -4.00 8.03
C LEU A 147 17.04 -3.90 9.10
N VAL A 148 18.21 -4.51 8.88
CA VAL A 148 19.33 -4.44 9.83
C VAL A 148 20.06 -3.12 9.63
N PRO A 149 20.27 -2.30 10.67
CA PRO A 149 21.01 -1.05 10.53
C PRO A 149 22.42 -1.28 10.02
N ASN A 150 22.95 -0.32 9.27
CA ASN A 150 24.34 -0.38 8.88
C ASN A 150 25.21 -0.04 10.10
N THR A 151 25.86 -1.05 10.66
CA THR A 151 26.77 -0.87 11.81
C THR A 151 28.18 -0.47 11.39
N TYR A 152 28.50 -0.42 10.09
CA TYR A 152 29.84 -0.05 9.61
C TYR A 152 30.31 1.31 10.16
N TRP A 153 29.40 2.28 10.21
CA TRP A 153 29.66 3.61 10.76
C TRP A 153 29.85 3.63 12.29
N ALA A 154 29.26 2.67 13.01
CA ALA A 154 29.44 2.55 14.47
C ALA A 154 30.83 2.01 14.84
N TYR A 155 31.52 1.35 13.90
CA TYR A 155 32.88 0.84 14.10
C TYR A 155 33.97 1.80 13.60
N LEU A 156 33.62 2.82 12.81
CA LEU A 156 34.55 3.85 12.38
C LEU A 156 34.61 4.95 13.44
N LYS A 157 35.47 4.79 14.45
CA LYS A 157 35.81 5.91 15.32
C LYS A 157 36.66 6.90 14.53
N THR A 158 36.46 8.20 14.78
CA THR A 158 37.28 9.25 14.16
C THR A 158 38.78 8.98 14.33
N GLN A 159 39.16 8.42 15.48
CA GLN A 159 40.54 8.06 15.79
C GLN A 159 41.08 6.91 14.92
N ASP A 160 40.25 5.92 14.55
CA ASP A 160 40.65 4.82 13.67
C ASP A 160 40.88 5.33 12.24
N MET A 161 40.12 6.35 11.80
CA MET A 161 40.33 6.99 10.50
C MET A 161 41.57 7.91 10.48
N TYR A 162 41.88 8.58 11.59
CA TYR A 162 43.15 9.31 11.74
C TYR A 162 44.35 8.37 11.65
N VAL A 163 44.33 7.24 12.37
CA VAL A 163 45.40 6.22 12.31
C VAL A 163 45.54 5.62 10.91
N PHE A 164 44.43 5.37 10.21
CA PHE A 164 44.47 4.91 8.83
C PHE A 164 45.05 5.98 7.88
N ASN A 165 44.69 7.25 8.05
CA ASN A 165 45.24 8.33 7.23
C ASN A 165 46.75 8.53 7.46
N GLU A 166 47.18 8.49 8.72
CA GLU A 166 48.60 8.59 9.08
C GLU A 166 49.43 7.42 8.54
N SER A 167 48.86 6.21 8.48
CA SER A 167 49.56 5.02 7.98
C SER A 167 49.57 4.88 6.46
N THR A 168 48.64 5.53 5.75
CA THR A 168 48.50 5.38 4.29
C THR A 168 48.80 6.66 3.51
N SER A 169 48.79 7.83 4.14
CA SER A 169 49.01 9.16 3.52
C SER A 169 48.12 9.44 2.31
N ILE A 170 46.95 8.80 2.24
CA ILE A 170 46.02 8.91 1.10
C ILE A 170 45.29 10.26 1.12
N LEU A 171 45.06 10.84 2.30
CA LEU A 171 44.38 12.12 2.45
C LEU A 171 45.29 13.14 3.13
N ASP A 172 44.96 14.42 2.93
CA ASP A 172 45.65 15.55 3.55
C ASP A 172 45.71 15.34 5.09
N PRO A 173 46.89 15.50 5.75
CA PRO A 173 47.01 15.37 7.20
C PRO A 173 46.01 16.22 7.99
N ASP A 174 45.58 17.35 7.41
CA ASP A 174 44.63 18.29 8.02
C ASP A 174 43.15 17.97 7.71
N ALA A 175 42.86 16.85 7.05
CA ALA A 175 41.50 16.44 6.73
C ALA A 175 40.67 16.20 8.01
N LYS A 176 39.62 17.01 8.20
CA LYS A 176 38.66 16.82 9.29
C LYS A 176 37.64 15.76 8.91
N PHE A 177 37.74 14.60 9.55
CA PHE A 177 36.77 13.53 9.39
C PHE A 177 35.55 13.77 10.28
N VAL A 178 34.41 14.10 9.67
CA VAL A 178 33.14 14.22 10.38
C VAL A 178 32.44 12.86 10.34
N THR A 179 32.47 12.15 11.46
CA THR A 179 31.60 10.99 11.68
C THR A 179 30.29 11.48 12.30
N SER A 180 29.14 11.00 11.83
CA SER A 180 27.85 11.29 12.47
C SER A 180 27.84 10.63 13.86
N GLN A 181 28.01 11.43 14.92
CA GLN A 181 27.65 11.01 16.28
C GLN A 181 26.14 11.03 16.43
#